data_AF-A0A955S408-F1
#
_entry.id   AF-A0A955S408-F1
#
_cell.length_a   1.000
_cell.length_b   1.000
_cell.length_c   1.000
_cell.angle_alpha   90.00
_cell.angle_beta   90.00
_cell.angle_gamma   90.00
#
_symmetry.space_group_name_H-M   'P 1'
#
loop_
_entity.id
_entity.type
_entity.pdbx_description
1 polymer ?
#
loop_
_entity_poly.entity_id
_entity_poly.type
_entity_poly.pdbx_seq_one_letter_code
_entity_poly.pdbx_strand_id
1 'polypeptide(L)' 'MTKKFAIVLSSILAVFSFTTLAISQIDRKTKDDLYSQIELYSYTLTTIQEDYVDEIPSKDLIYGSLKGMLQSLDPHSQF' A
#
# COMPACT_ATOMS: atom_id res chain seq x y z
N MET A 1 41.48 -11.39 26.75
CA MET A 1 40.00 -11.39 26.78
C MET A 1 39.36 -10.38 25.82
N THR A 2 40.03 -9.29 25.45
CA THR A 2 39.50 -8.21 24.59
C THR A 2 39.17 -8.61 23.15
N LYS A 3 40.00 -9.45 22.50
CA LYS A 3 39.79 -9.89 21.11
C LYS A 3 38.53 -10.76 20.92
N LYS A 4 38.20 -11.61 21.90
CA LYS A 4 37.00 -12.46 21.87
C LYS A 4 35.72 -11.63 22.00
N PHE A 5 35.77 -10.58 22.84
CA PHE A 5 34.66 -9.64 23.01
C PHE A 5 34.41 -8.81 21.75
N ALA A 6 35.46 -8.39 21.04
CA ALA A 6 35.34 -7.69 19.77
C ALA A 6 34.68 -8.53 18.67
N ILE A 7 34.99 -9.83 18.60
CA ILE A 7 34.37 -10.75 17.62
C ILE A 7 32.88 -10.94 17.91
N VAL A 8 32.50 -11.11 19.17
CA VAL A 8 31.08 -11.23 19.57
C VAL A 8 30.30 -9.96 19.26
N LEU A 9 30.88 -8.79 19.53
CA LEU A 9 30.24 -7.50 19.25
C LEU A 9 30.05 -7.26 17.75
N SER A 10 31.05 -7.61 16.93
CA SER A 10 30.94 -7.54 15.46
C SER A 10 29.88 -8.49 14.91
N SER A 11 29.72 -9.66 15.51
CA SER A 11 28.70 -10.65 15.10
C SER A 11 27.30 -10.13 15.41
N ILE A 12 27.10 -9.51 16.57
CA ILE A 12 25.82 -8.89 16.96
C ILE A 12 25.47 -7.72 16.05
N LEU A 13 26.44 -6.86 15.71
CA LEU A 13 26.23 -5.77 14.76
C LEU A 13 25.85 -6.27 13.37
N ALA A 14 26.49 -7.34 12.89
CA ALA A 14 26.18 -7.92 11.59
C ALA A 14 24.74 -8.47 11.54
N VAL A 15 24.30 -9.15 12.61
CA VAL A 15 22.91 -9.64 12.73
C VAL A 15 21.93 -8.46 12.78
N PHE A 16 22.25 -7.38 13.50
CA PHE A 16 21.40 -6.19 13.60
C PHE A 16 21.28 -5.42 12.26
N SER A 17 22.36 -5.33 11.48
CA SER A 17 22.31 -4.76 10.13
C SER A 17 21.50 -5.63 9.15
N PHE A 18 21.55 -6.96 9.30
CA PHE A 18 20.75 -7.85 8.46
C PHE A 18 19.25 -7.77 8.76
N THR A 19 18.85 -7.66 10.03
CA THR A 19 17.43 -7.56 10.40
C THR A 19 16.81 -6.25 9.94
N THR A 20 17.54 -5.13 10.00
CA THR A 20 17.04 -3.82 9.54
C THR A 20 16.84 -3.75 8.02
N LEU A 21 17.71 -4.40 7.23
CA LEU A 21 17.55 -4.50 5.78
C LEU A 21 16.32 -5.33 5.36
N ALA A 22 16.05 -6.44 6.06
CA ALA A 22 14.90 -7.28 5.76
C ALA A 22 13.56 -6.56 6.00
N ILE A 23 13.46 -5.79 7.08
CA ILE A 23 12.25 -5.01 7.43
C ILE A 23 12.01 -3.90 6.40
N SER A 24 13.07 -3.22 5.93
CA SER A 24 12.97 -2.15 4.94
C SER A 24 12.40 -2.62 3.58
N GLN A 25 12.70 -3.86 3.17
CA GLN A 25 12.20 -4.42 1.91
C GLN A 25 10.69 -4.75 1.98
N ILE A 26 10.21 -5.21 3.13
CA ILE A 26 8.80 -5.54 3.36
C ILE A 26 7.94 -4.27 3.31
N ASP A 27 8.36 -3.21 4.01
CA ASP A 27 7.66 -1.92 4.00
C ASP A 27 7.58 -1.30 2.61
N ARG A 28 8.63 -1.47 1.80
CA ARG A 28 8.64 -0.96 0.42
C ARG A 28 7.66 -1.71 -0.46
N LYS A 29 7.62 -3.04 -0.40
CA LYS A 29 6.70 -3.85 -1.21
C LYS A 29 5.22 -3.54 -0.92
N THR A 30 4.86 -3.38 0.35
CA THR A 30 3.47 -3.07 0.73
C THR A 30 3.06 -1.65 0.32
N LYS A 31 3.97 -0.68 0.44
CA LYS A 31 3.72 0.69 -0.01
C LYS A 31 3.58 0.76 -1.53
N ASP A 32 4.46 0.08 -2.25
CA ASP A 32 4.44 -0.02 -3.71
C ASP A 32 3.08 -0.55 -4.21
N ASP A 33 2.59 -1.63 -3.59
CA ASP A 33 1.27 -2.21 -3.92
C ASP A 33 0.12 -1.21 -3.69
N LEU A 34 0.09 -0.49 -2.56
CA LEU A 34 -0.95 0.50 -2.30
C LEU A 34 -0.89 1.67 -3.29
N TYR A 35 0.29 2.21 -3.58
CA TYR A 35 0.42 3.33 -4.52
C TYR A 35 -0.01 2.92 -5.94
N SER A 36 0.38 1.73 -6.39
CA SER A 36 -0.07 1.20 -7.69
C SER A 36 -1.58 1.00 -7.76
N GLN A 37 -2.21 0.55 -6.66
CA GLN A 37 -3.67 0.42 -6.61
C GLN A 37 -4.38 1.79 -6.66
N ILE A 38 -3.83 2.82 -5.99
CA ILE A 38 -4.35 4.19 -6.07
C ILE A 38 -4.18 4.77 -7.47
N GLU A 39 -3.05 4.50 -8.14
CA GLU A 39 -2.81 4.91 -9.52
C GLU A 39 -3.85 4.29 -10.47
N LEU A 40 -4.09 2.98 -10.36
CA LEU A 40 -5.10 2.28 -11.15
C LEU A 40 -6.51 2.83 -10.91
N TYR A 41 -6.84 3.13 -9.65
CA TYR A 41 -8.11 3.75 -9.29
C TYR A 41 -8.27 5.14 -9.93
N SER A 42 -7.24 5.98 -9.84
CA SER A 42 -7.24 7.31 -10.44
C SER A 42 -7.35 7.25 -11.96
N TYR A 43 -6.59 6.36 -12.60
CA TYR A 43 -6.64 6.14 -14.04
C TYR A 43 -8.06 5.78 -14.48
N THR A 44 -8.69 4.84 -13.79
CA THR A 44 -10.07 4.41 -14.09
C THR A 44 -11.07 5.55 -13.95
N LEU A 45 -10.94 6.37 -12.89
CA LEU A 45 -11.82 7.52 -12.69
C LEU A 45 -11.68 8.54 -13.83
N THR A 46 -10.45 8.87 -14.22
CA THR A 46 -10.18 9.78 -15.35
C THR A 46 -10.71 9.24 -16.66
N THR A 47 -10.48 7.96 -16.96
CA THR A 47 -11.01 7.31 -18.17
C THR A 47 -12.54 7.41 -18.25
N ILE A 48 -13.26 7.20 -17.13
CA ILE A 48 -14.72 7.36 -17.14
C ILE A 48 -15.10 8.83 -17.39
N GLN A 49 -14.39 9.79 -16.81
CA GLN A 49 -14.72 11.21 -17.01
C GLN A 49 -14.45 11.70 -18.43
N GLU A 50 -13.43 11.15 -19.12
CA GLU A 50 -13.02 11.58 -20.45
C GLU A 50 -13.72 10.82 -21.58
N ASP A 51 -13.92 9.51 -21.40
CA ASP A 51 -14.34 8.61 -22.48
C ASP A 51 -15.79 8.11 -22.34
N TYR A 52 -16.47 8.36 -21.22
CA TYR A 52 -17.87 7.97 -21.07
C TYR A 52 -18.80 8.92 -21.84
N VAL A 53 -19.87 8.36 -22.39
CA VAL A 53 -20.79 9.07 -23.29
C VAL A 53 -21.52 10.25 -22.62
N ASP A 54 -21.74 10.14 -21.31
CA ASP A 54 -22.44 11.14 -20.51
C ASP A 54 -21.49 11.77 -19.47
N GLU A 55 -21.69 13.05 -19.17
CA GLU A 55 -20.96 13.70 -18.09
C GLU A 55 -21.49 13.21 -16.72
N ILE A 56 -20.62 12.53 -15.96
CA ILE A 56 -20.93 12.06 -14.61
C ILE A 56 -20.14 12.89 -13.60
N PRO A 57 -20.78 13.49 -12.57
CA PRO A 57 -20.07 14.18 -11.50
C PRO A 57 -19.07 13.26 -10.80
N SER A 58 -17.83 13.72 -10.59
CA SER A 58 -16.79 12.93 -9.91
C SER A 58 -17.22 12.49 -8.51
N LYS A 59 -18.05 13.30 -7.84
CA LYS A 59 -18.64 12.97 -6.54
C LYS A 59 -19.45 11.67 -6.62
N ASP A 60 -20.26 11.49 -7.65
CA ASP A 60 -21.14 10.33 -7.77
C ASP A 60 -20.33 9.06 -8.06
N LEU A 61 -19.28 9.16 -8.88
CA LEU A 61 -18.33 8.07 -9.12
C LEU A 61 -17.61 7.64 -7.83
N ILE A 62 -17.11 8.60 -7.06
CA ILE A 62 -16.42 8.33 -5.78
C ILE A 62 -17.39 7.73 -4.75
N TYR A 63 -18.58 8.31 -4.57
CA TYR A 63 -19.55 7.75 -3.62
C TYR A 63 -20.03 6.36 -4.06
N GLY A 64 -20.20 6.14 -5.36
CA GLY A 64 -20.52 4.83 -5.93
C GLY A 64 -19.44 3.79 -5.66
N SER A 65 -18.17 4.14 -5.84
CA SER A 65 -17.05 3.23 -5.56
C SER A 65 -16.95 2.89 -4.08
N LEU A 66 -17.09 3.88 -3.19
CA LEU A 66 -17.11 3.70 -1.73
C LEU A 66 -18.25 2.77 -1.30
N LYS A 67 -19.45 2.98 -1.85
CA LYS A 67 -20.62 2.12 -1.58
C LYS A 67 -20.36 0.69 -2.04
N GLY A 68 -19.82 0.49 -3.24
CA GLY A 68 -19.48 -0.83 -3.75
C GLY A 68 -18.43 -1.54 -2.90
N MET A 69 -17.40 -0.82 -2.44
CA MET A 69 -16.37 -1.36 -1.54
C MET A 69 -16.98 -1.84 -0.23
N LEU A 70 -17.85 -1.06 0.41
CA LEU A 70 -18.52 -1.47 1.65
C LEU A 70 -19.46 -2.66 1.45
N GLN A 71 -20.23 -2.67 0.36
CA GLN A 71 -21.11 -3.79 0.01
C GLN A 71 -20.34 -5.10 -0.24
N SER A 72 -19.08 -5.02 -0.65
CA SER A 72 -18.22 -6.19 -0.85
C SER A 72 -17.74 -6.83 0.47
N LEU A 73 -17.75 -6.07 1.57
CA LEU A 73 -17.40 -6.59 2.89
C LEU A 73 -18.56 -7.39 3.48
N ASP A 74 -19.73 -6.78 3.57
CA ASP A 74 -20.97 -7.44 3.98
C ASP A 74 -22.23 -6.62 3.59
N PRO A 75 -23.43 -7.23 3.52
CA PRO A 75 -24.66 -6.54 3.12
C PRO A 75 -25.13 -5.40 4.04
N HIS A 76 -24.64 -5.34 5.27
CA HIS A 76 -24.99 -4.34 6.28
C HIS A 76 -23.95 -3.22 6.41
N SER A 77 -22.79 -3.34 5.77
CA SER A 77 -21.76 -2.30 5.72
C SER A 77 -22.22 -1.11 4.86
N GLN A 78 -22.48 0.03 5.51
CA GLN A 78 -23.05 1.26 4.92
C GLN A 78 -22.49 2.52 5.60
N PHE A 79 -22.53 3.67 4.93
CA PHE A 79 -22.07 4.98 5.42
C PHE A 79 -23.06 6.10 5.08
#